data_AF-A0A842IKG2-F1
#
_entry.id   AF-A0A842IKG2-F1
#
_cell.length_a   1.000
_cell.length_b   1.000
_cell.length_c   1.000
_cell.angle_alpha   90.00
_cell.angle_beta   90.00
_cell.angle_gamma   90.00
#
_symmetry.space_group_name_H-M   'P 1'
#
loop_
_entity.id
_entity.type
_entity.pdbx_description
1 polymer ?
#
loop_
_entity_poly.entity_id
_entity_poly.type
_entity_poly.pdbx_seq_one_letter_code
_entity_poly.pdbx_strand_id
1 'polypeptide(L)'
;MMSLAVACSDDDSQELGMAPTCMDGMMNGDETGIDCGGSCAPCMDGMAPDFSGTYEQQDHMGRPGINTVLSADMEGEASVKDAHNASIPSEMTAAFQAGFQARLEAYHDVYANLLGLDPADVNYETNILGLDAATLTTYLSADVLEVAPDAPTTYFNPGTDNDNDGRILVPDGDEIGLTGRTLRDDVIDISLILLFGGAEGDRFSGQDLDGDGMQDLPRLTSDGVSLTADISADFPYIGAPE
;
A
#
# COMPACT_ATOMS: atom_id res chain seq x y z
N MET A 1 -33.30 29.74 -8.95
CA MET A 1 -31.85 29.87 -8.69
C MET A 1 -31.67 29.63 -7.21
N MET A 2 -31.41 28.38 -6.83
CA MET A 2 -30.96 28.03 -5.48
C MET A 2 -29.57 27.46 -5.69
N SER A 3 -28.56 28.26 -5.36
CA SER A 3 -27.16 27.91 -5.54
C SER A 3 -26.79 26.85 -4.52
N LEU A 4 -26.40 25.67 -5.00
CA LEU A 4 -25.66 24.69 -4.22
C LEU A 4 -24.21 25.17 -4.19
N ALA A 5 -23.77 25.71 -3.05
CA ALA A 5 -22.37 25.96 -2.79
C ALA A 5 -21.84 24.81 -1.95
N VAL A 6 -21.15 23.87 -2.59
CA VAL A 6 -20.19 23.01 -1.89
C VAL A 6 -18.88 23.78 -1.88
N ALA A 7 -18.47 24.22 -0.70
CA ALA A 7 -17.14 24.75 -0.45
C ALA A 7 -16.57 24.01 0.77
N CYS A 8 -15.51 23.24 0.55
CA CYS A 8 -14.62 22.75 1.61
C CYS A 8 -13.78 23.93 2.09
N SER A 9 -14.21 24.56 3.18
CA SER A 9 -13.38 25.49 3.95
C SER A 9 -13.77 25.32 5.41
N ASP A 10 -12.90 24.65 6.16
CA ASP A 10 -12.92 24.42 7.62
C ASP A 10 -13.80 23.25 8.13
N ASP A 11 -13.26 22.02 8.04
CA ASP A 11 -13.91 20.75 8.44
C ASP A 11 -13.74 20.36 9.93
N ASP A 12 -13.02 21.12 10.75
CA ASP A 12 -12.61 20.64 12.10
C ASP A 12 -13.38 21.26 13.29
N SER A 13 -14.48 22.01 13.05
CA SER A 13 -15.17 22.72 14.14
C SER A 13 -16.69 22.59 14.18
N GLN A 14 -17.28 21.77 13.32
CA GLN A 14 -18.68 21.40 13.45
C GLN A 14 -18.79 19.92 13.78
N GLU A 15 -18.73 19.64 15.08
CA GLU A 15 -19.42 18.50 15.65
C GLU A 15 -20.93 18.67 15.39
N LEU A 16 -21.36 18.46 14.14
CA LEU A 16 -22.75 18.15 13.83
C LEU A 16 -22.95 16.68 14.17
N GLY A 17 -22.87 16.38 15.47
CA GLY A 17 -23.56 15.24 16.05
C GLY A 17 -25.06 15.51 15.91
N MET A 18 -25.56 15.43 14.67
CA MET A 18 -26.99 15.45 14.41
C MET A 18 -27.54 14.23 15.13
N ALA A 19 -28.30 14.46 16.21
CA ALA A 19 -28.95 13.37 16.91
C ALA A 19 -29.73 12.53 15.89
N PRO A 20 -29.70 11.19 15.98
CA PRO A 20 -30.36 10.33 15.01
C PRO A 20 -31.83 10.71 14.90
N THR A 21 -32.31 11.03 13.69
CA THR A 21 -33.71 11.35 13.45
C THR A 21 -34.26 10.55 12.28
N CYS A 22 -35.53 10.15 12.37
CA CYS A 22 -36.24 9.38 11.34
C CYS A 22 -36.50 10.11 10.01
N MET A 23 -35.79 11.21 9.69
CA MET A 23 -35.95 12.03 8.49
C MET A 23 -34.66 12.78 8.11
N ASP A 24 -33.48 12.34 8.58
CA ASP A 24 -32.19 12.98 8.29
C ASP A 24 -31.49 12.42 7.03
N GLY A 25 -32.06 11.41 6.40
CA GLY A 25 -31.55 10.81 5.17
C GLY A 25 -30.36 9.89 5.39
N MET A 26 -29.99 9.60 6.63
CA MET A 26 -28.98 8.63 7.01
C MET A 26 -29.64 7.40 7.65
N MET A 27 -28.91 6.29 7.71
CA MET A 27 -29.35 5.11 8.46
C MET A 27 -28.55 5.06 9.76
N ASN A 28 -29.14 5.54 10.85
CA ASN A 28 -28.46 5.69 12.15
C ASN A 28 -29.39 5.28 13.32
N GLY A 29 -28.90 5.35 14.56
CA GLY A 29 -29.70 4.98 15.73
C GLY A 29 -30.13 3.51 15.74
N ASP A 30 -31.43 3.24 15.85
CA ASP A 30 -32.02 1.89 15.84
C ASP A 30 -32.79 1.56 14.55
N GLU A 31 -32.59 2.34 13.50
CA GLU A 31 -33.23 2.16 12.19
C GLU A 31 -32.82 0.86 11.48
N THR A 32 -33.75 0.30 10.69
CA THR A 32 -33.51 -0.89 9.87
C THR A 32 -33.46 -0.60 8.37
N GLY A 33 -33.65 0.67 7.98
CA GLY A 33 -33.44 1.26 6.65
C GLY A 33 -33.29 2.78 6.79
N ILE A 34 -32.93 3.50 5.73
CA ILE A 34 -32.77 4.96 5.78
C ILE A 34 -34.07 5.60 6.29
N ASP A 35 -34.01 6.32 7.40
CA ASP A 35 -35.16 7.02 8.03
C ASP A 35 -36.34 6.11 8.44
N CYS A 36 -36.13 4.79 8.61
CA CYS A 36 -37.20 3.85 8.91
C CYS A 36 -36.77 2.63 9.74
N GLY A 37 -37.72 2.00 10.43
CA GLY A 37 -37.49 0.84 11.29
C GLY A 37 -37.07 1.20 12.71
N GLY A 38 -37.00 0.20 13.59
CA GLY A 38 -36.71 0.42 15.02
C GLY A 38 -37.76 1.29 15.70
N SER A 39 -37.33 2.44 16.23
CA SER A 39 -38.18 3.46 16.84
C SER A 39 -38.91 4.36 15.83
N CYS A 40 -38.51 4.30 14.55
CA CYS A 40 -39.12 5.02 13.44
C CYS A 40 -40.29 4.25 12.81
N ALA A 41 -40.94 4.86 11.81
CA ALA A 41 -42.01 4.17 11.07
C ALA A 41 -41.47 2.87 10.43
N PRO A 42 -42.24 1.77 10.40
CA PRO A 42 -41.79 0.52 9.80
C PRO A 42 -41.42 0.75 8.32
N CYS A 43 -40.28 0.21 7.91
CA CYS A 43 -39.82 0.31 6.53
C CYS A 43 -40.84 -0.31 5.58
N MET A 44 -41.14 0.39 4.48
CA MET A 44 -41.90 -0.19 3.39
C MET A 44 -41.01 -1.15 2.60
N ASP A 45 -41.58 -2.27 2.13
CA ASP A 45 -40.89 -3.17 1.21
C ASP A 45 -40.40 -2.37 -0.02
N GLY A 46 -39.08 -2.30 -0.21
CA GLY A 46 -38.45 -1.55 -1.30
C GLY A 46 -37.52 -0.41 -0.88
N MET A 47 -37.36 -0.13 0.42
CA MET A 47 -36.33 0.79 0.96
C MET A 47 -34.91 0.19 0.94
N ALA A 48 -34.61 -0.65 -0.05
CA ALA A 48 -33.23 -1.00 -0.32
C ALA A 48 -32.51 0.26 -0.84
N PRO A 49 -31.23 0.45 -0.51
CA PRO A 49 -30.43 1.49 -1.16
C PRO A 49 -30.59 1.37 -2.68
N ASP A 50 -31.12 2.41 -3.31
CA ASP A 50 -31.32 2.45 -4.76
C ASP A 50 -29.96 2.66 -5.41
N PHE A 51 -29.38 1.57 -5.88
CA PHE A 51 -28.14 1.62 -6.67
C PHE A 51 -28.41 1.96 -8.14
N SER A 52 -29.61 2.40 -8.53
CA SER A 52 -29.85 2.89 -9.88
C SER A 52 -29.24 4.29 -10.05
N GLY A 53 -28.31 4.40 -11.00
CA GLY A 53 -27.57 5.62 -11.24
C GLY A 53 -26.51 5.42 -12.32
N THR A 54 -26.06 6.51 -12.93
CA THR A 54 -24.84 6.50 -13.73
C THR A 54 -23.68 6.76 -12.78
N TYR A 55 -22.97 5.70 -12.40
CA TYR A 55 -21.72 5.83 -11.69
C TYR A 55 -20.63 6.15 -12.71
N GLU A 56 -19.97 7.29 -12.53
CA GLU A 56 -18.73 7.59 -13.23
C GLU A 56 -17.60 7.29 -12.25
N GLN A 57 -16.64 6.48 -12.67
CA GLN A 57 -15.46 6.21 -11.88
C GLN A 57 -14.65 7.51 -11.83
N GLN A 58 -14.79 8.27 -10.75
CA GLN A 58 -13.93 9.41 -10.47
C GLN A 58 -12.58 8.82 -10.08
N ASP A 59 -11.60 9.09 -10.93
CA ASP A 59 -10.15 8.95 -10.76
C ASP A 59 -9.70 8.41 -9.38
N HIS A 60 -9.04 7.25 -9.37
CA HIS A 60 -8.51 6.63 -8.16
C HIS A 60 -7.22 7.30 -7.65
N MET A 61 -7.16 8.64 -7.66
CA MET A 61 -6.03 9.40 -7.11
C MET A 61 -5.84 9.06 -5.64
N GLY A 62 -4.76 8.36 -5.31
CA GLY A 62 -4.44 7.95 -3.94
C GLY A 62 -3.96 6.52 -3.77
N ARG A 63 -3.81 5.75 -4.86
CA ARG A 63 -3.20 4.42 -4.84
C ARG A 63 -1.78 4.43 -4.23
N PRO A 64 -1.44 3.55 -3.26
CA PRO A 64 -0.17 3.54 -2.56
C PRO A 64 1.07 3.65 -3.46
N GLY A 65 2.04 4.44 -3.00
CA GLY A 65 3.18 4.92 -3.78
C GLY A 65 4.15 3.85 -4.31
N ILE A 66 4.13 2.59 -3.84
CA ILE A 66 5.06 1.56 -4.34
C ILE A 66 4.91 1.34 -5.85
N ASN A 67 3.68 1.49 -6.35
CA ASN A 67 3.37 1.34 -7.75
C ASN A 67 4.02 2.40 -8.66
N THR A 68 4.39 3.57 -8.10
CA THR A 68 5.06 4.63 -8.88
C THR A 68 6.51 4.30 -9.25
N VAL A 69 7.14 3.33 -8.56
CA VAL A 69 8.53 2.91 -8.81
C VAL A 69 8.62 1.96 -10.01
N LEU A 70 7.57 1.16 -10.23
CA LEU A 70 7.49 0.15 -11.30
C LEU A 70 6.68 0.62 -12.51
N SER A 71 5.70 1.51 -12.31
CA SER A 71 5.01 2.23 -13.37
C SER A 71 5.92 3.31 -13.95
N ALA A 72 6.96 2.92 -14.69
CA ALA A 72 7.78 3.86 -15.46
C ALA A 72 7.17 4.11 -16.84
N ASP A 73 7.35 5.32 -17.37
CA ASP A 73 6.93 5.64 -18.73
C ASP A 73 7.60 4.67 -19.71
N MET A 74 6.80 3.87 -20.42
CA MET A 74 7.30 3.16 -21.59
C MET A 74 7.63 4.20 -22.66
N GLU A 75 8.84 4.14 -23.21
CA GLU A 75 9.31 5.08 -24.22
C GLU A 75 8.31 5.14 -25.41
N GLY A 76 7.57 6.25 -25.52
CA GLY A 76 6.59 6.47 -26.59
C GLY A 76 5.10 6.36 -26.22
N GLU A 77 4.76 5.98 -24.98
CA GLU A 77 3.36 5.90 -24.51
C GLU A 77 3.03 7.05 -23.54
N ALA A 78 1.78 7.53 -23.58
CA ALA A 78 1.29 8.49 -22.58
C ALA A 78 1.40 7.83 -21.19
N SER A 79 2.12 8.51 -20.27
CA SER A 79 2.37 8.15 -18.87
C SER A 79 1.66 6.87 -18.42
N VAL A 80 2.42 5.76 -18.35
CA VAL A 80 1.92 4.47 -17.83
C VAL A 80 1.29 4.64 -16.44
N LYS A 81 1.74 5.66 -15.70
CA LYS A 81 1.19 6.09 -14.41
C LYS A 81 -0.24 6.62 -14.55
N ASP A 82 -0.50 7.46 -15.55
CA ASP A 82 -1.83 8.02 -15.81
C ASP A 82 -2.79 6.89 -16.27
N ALA A 83 -2.28 5.96 -17.08
CA ALA A 83 -3.02 4.77 -17.50
C ALA A 83 -3.36 3.86 -16.31
N HIS A 84 -2.43 3.67 -15.37
CA HIS A 84 -2.66 2.87 -14.17
C HIS A 84 -3.74 3.46 -13.28
N ASN A 85 -3.74 4.79 -13.10
CA ASN A 85 -4.75 5.51 -12.30
C ASN A 85 -6.17 5.39 -12.88
N ALA A 86 -6.30 5.27 -14.21
CA ALA A 86 -7.58 5.17 -14.91
C ALA A 86 -7.99 3.72 -15.26
N SER A 87 -7.18 2.72 -14.92
CA SER A 87 -7.45 1.32 -15.27
C SER A 87 -8.46 0.68 -14.33
N ILE A 88 -9.38 -0.10 -14.90
CA ILE A 88 -10.37 -0.84 -14.10
C ILE A 88 -9.62 -1.87 -13.23
N PRO A 89 -9.89 -1.97 -11.91
CA PRO A 89 -9.21 -2.90 -11.01
C PRO A 89 -9.10 -4.34 -11.51
N SER A 90 -10.13 -4.85 -12.19
CA SER A 90 -10.14 -6.21 -12.75
C SER A 90 -9.19 -6.43 -13.95
N GLU A 91 -8.73 -5.36 -14.60
CA GLU A 91 -7.89 -5.41 -15.80
C GLU A 91 -6.42 -5.08 -15.51
N MET A 92 -6.10 -4.64 -14.29
CA MET A 92 -4.81 -4.07 -13.94
C MET A 92 -3.66 -5.08 -13.99
N THR A 93 -3.84 -6.25 -13.40
CA THR A 93 -2.82 -7.31 -13.46
C THR A 93 -2.50 -7.67 -14.91
N ALA A 94 -3.52 -7.81 -15.75
CA ALA A 94 -3.33 -8.14 -17.16
C ALA A 94 -2.61 -7.02 -17.94
N ALA A 95 -2.83 -5.75 -17.57
CA ALA A 95 -2.24 -4.60 -18.24
C ALA A 95 -0.80 -4.28 -17.77
N PHE A 96 -0.48 -4.46 -16.48
CA PHE A 96 0.74 -3.90 -15.90
C PHE A 96 1.74 -4.93 -15.34
N GLN A 97 1.31 -6.14 -14.96
CA GLN A 97 2.17 -7.10 -14.27
C GLN A 97 3.45 -7.42 -15.05
N ALA A 98 3.32 -7.69 -16.35
CA ALA A 98 4.46 -8.01 -17.20
C ALA A 98 5.45 -6.83 -17.32
N GLY A 99 4.94 -5.60 -17.40
CA GLY A 99 5.78 -4.40 -17.42
C GLY A 99 6.52 -4.18 -16.12
N PHE A 100 5.88 -4.45 -14.98
CA PHE A 100 6.50 -4.30 -13.67
C PHE A 100 7.59 -5.33 -13.43
N GLN A 101 7.34 -6.57 -13.85
CA GLN A 101 8.35 -7.62 -13.79
C GLN A 101 9.56 -7.27 -14.67
N ALA A 102 9.34 -6.86 -15.92
CA ALA A 102 10.43 -6.42 -16.80
C ALA A 102 11.20 -5.23 -16.22
N ARG A 103 10.51 -4.31 -15.54
CA ARG A 103 11.16 -3.17 -14.88
C ARG A 103 12.00 -3.58 -13.68
N LEU A 104 11.50 -4.50 -12.87
CA LEU A 104 12.21 -5.08 -11.73
C LEU A 104 13.48 -5.80 -12.19
N GLU A 105 13.38 -6.63 -13.23
CA GLU A 105 14.52 -7.29 -13.87
C GLU A 105 15.52 -6.24 -14.40
N ALA A 106 15.04 -5.20 -15.10
CA ALA A 106 15.91 -4.15 -15.61
C ALA A 106 16.68 -3.38 -14.51
N TYR A 107 16.11 -3.21 -13.31
CA TYR A 107 16.86 -2.62 -12.19
C TYR A 107 18.01 -3.52 -11.74
N HIS A 108 17.77 -4.83 -11.65
CA HIS A 108 18.80 -5.81 -11.31
C HIS A 108 19.90 -5.89 -12.39
N ASP A 109 19.53 -5.82 -13.68
CA ASP A 109 20.48 -5.79 -14.79
C ASP A 109 21.37 -4.55 -14.74
N VAL A 110 20.79 -3.36 -14.51
CA VAL A 110 21.56 -2.10 -14.39
C VAL A 110 22.56 -2.22 -13.24
N TYR A 111 22.12 -2.79 -12.13
CA TYR A 111 22.97 -3.04 -10.98
C TYR A 111 24.11 -4.03 -11.29
N ALA A 112 23.81 -5.15 -11.95
CA ALA A 112 24.80 -6.12 -12.41
C ALA A 112 25.92 -5.44 -13.20
N ASN A 113 25.52 -4.61 -14.16
CA ASN A 113 26.44 -3.90 -15.05
C ASN A 113 27.32 -2.92 -14.29
N LEU A 114 26.78 -2.22 -13.27
CA LEU A 114 27.54 -1.29 -12.45
C LEU A 114 28.60 -2.00 -11.58
N LEU A 115 28.31 -3.22 -11.12
CA LEU A 115 29.26 -4.02 -10.35
C LEU A 115 30.16 -4.91 -11.19
N GLY A 116 29.95 -4.97 -12.52
CA GLY A 116 30.67 -5.88 -13.40
C GLY A 116 30.34 -7.36 -13.16
N LEU A 117 29.15 -7.64 -12.63
CA LEU A 117 28.62 -8.99 -12.41
C LEU A 117 27.83 -9.48 -13.63
N ASP A 118 27.62 -10.79 -13.72
CA ASP A 118 26.67 -11.36 -14.70
C ASP A 118 25.24 -11.00 -14.25
N PRO A 119 24.40 -10.39 -15.10
CA PRO A 119 22.99 -10.12 -14.79
C PRO A 119 22.23 -11.35 -14.30
N ALA A 120 22.58 -12.55 -14.79
CA ALA A 120 21.95 -13.79 -14.34
C ALA A 120 22.16 -14.08 -12.85
N ASP A 121 23.30 -13.65 -12.29
CA ASP A 121 23.69 -13.90 -10.90
C ASP A 121 23.03 -12.91 -9.91
N VAL A 122 22.59 -11.76 -10.40
CA VAL A 122 21.91 -10.73 -9.60
C VAL A 122 20.43 -10.60 -9.92
N ASN A 123 19.84 -11.57 -10.62
CA ASN A 123 18.40 -11.61 -10.80
C ASN A 123 17.65 -11.60 -9.47
N TYR A 124 16.41 -11.10 -9.55
CA TYR A 124 15.47 -11.11 -8.44
C TYR A 124 15.34 -12.52 -7.86
N GLU A 125 15.43 -12.61 -6.53
CA GLU A 125 15.15 -13.81 -5.78
C GLU A 125 13.90 -13.62 -4.92
N THR A 126 13.29 -14.73 -4.52
CA THR A 126 12.17 -14.73 -3.59
C THR A 126 12.47 -13.83 -2.38
N ASN A 127 11.55 -12.91 -2.07
CA ASN A 127 11.76 -11.92 -1.02
C ASN A 127 11.41 -12.46 0.40
N ILE A 128 11.52 -11.59 1.39
CA ILE A 128 11.16 -11.84 2.81
C ILE A 128 9.69 -12.25 3.05
N LEU A 129 8.83 -12.19 2.03
CA LEU A 129 7.45 -12.70 2.09
C LEU A 129 7.28 -14.02 1.34
N GLY A 130 8.38 -14.63 0.87
CA GLY A 130 8.30 -15.84 0.07
C GLY A 130 7.78 -15.60 -1.36
N LEU A 131 7.73 -14.35 -1.83
CA LEU A 131 7.16 -14.00 -3.14
C LEU A 131 8.21 -13.96 -4.23
N ASP A 132 7.99 -14.74 -5.29
CA ASP A 132 8.76 -14.62 -6.53
C ASP A 132 8.39 -13.33 -7.30
N ALA A 133 9.16 -13.01 -8.34
CA ALA A 133 8.98 -11.77 -9.10
C ALA A 133 7.57 -11.67 -9.70
N ALA A 134 7.04 -12.77 -10.22
CA ALA A 134 5.74 -12.82 -10.87
C ALA A 134 4.60 -12.60 -9.87
N THR A 135 4.68 -13.22 -8.68
CA THR A 135 3.69 -13.12 -7.62
C THR A 135 3.73 -11.73 -6.99
N LEU A 136 4.91 -11.22 -6.65
CA LEU A 136 5.08 -9.87 -6.13
C LEU A 136 4.48 -8.83 -7.08
N THR A 137 4.86 -8.88 -8.37
CA THR A 137 4.39 -7.91 -9.36
C THR A 137 2.90 -8.06 -9.68
N THR A 138 2.31 -9.22 -9.45
CA THR A 138 0.86 -9.41 -9.49
C THR A 138 0.16 -8.63 -8.37
N TYR A 139 0.65 -8.71 -7.14
CA TYR A 139 0.10 -7.92 -6.02
C TYR A 139 0.29 -6.42 -6.25
N LEU A 140 1.49 -6.01 -6.67
CA LEU A 140 1.80 -4.60 -6.92
C LEU A 140 1.02 -4.01 -8.10
N SER A 141 0.80 -4.78 -9.17
CA SER A 141 0.02 -4.32 -10.34
C SER A 141 -1.47 -4.17 -10.03
N ALA A 142 -2.03 -5.06 -9.22
CA ALA A 142 -3.41 -4.96 -8.76
C ALA A 142 -3.61 -3.82 -7.75
N ASP A 143 -2.53 -3.41 -7.07
CA ASP A 143 -2.54 -2.48 -5.92
C ASP A 143 -3.51 -2.94 -4.83
N VAL A 144 -3.59 -4.26 -4.65
CA VAL A 144 -4.45 -4.86 -3.64
C VAL A 144 -3.56 -5.17 -2.45
N LEU A 145 -3.81 -4.45 -1.35
CA LEU A 145 -3.37 -4.90 -0.04
C LEU A 145 -4.14 -6.18 0.32
N GLU A 146 -3.44 -7.15 0.89
CA GLU A 146 -4.03 -8.41 1.30
C GLU A 146 -5.13 -8.18 2.35
N VAL A 147 -6.31 -8.74 2.10
CA VAL A 147 -7.40 -8.68 3.08
C VAL A 147 -7.14 -9.77 4.11
N ALA A 148 -6.72 -9.36 5.30
CA ALA A 148 -6.47 -10.25 6.42
C ALA A 148 -7.38 -9.87 7.61
N PRO A 149 -8.60 -10.43 7.71
CA PRO A 149 -9.62 -10.00 8.67
C PRO A 149 -9.21 -10.21 10.14
N ASP A 150 -8.39 -11.24 10.38
CA ASP A 150 -7.95 -11.66 11.71
C ASP A 150 -6.49 -11.28 11.99
N ALA A 151 -5.84 -10.55 11.09
CA ALA A 151 -4.45 -10.14 11.21
C ALA A 151 -4.32 -8.62 11.46
N PRO A 152 -3.23 -8.18 12.11
CA PRO A 152 -2.97 -6.75 12.25
C PRO A 152 -2.82 -6.08 10.89
N THR A 153 -3.32 -4.85 10.79
CA THR A 153 -3.08 -3.94 9.66
C THR A 153 -1.65 -3.43 9.73
N THR A 154 -0.77 -3.94 8.87
CA THR A 154 0.65 -3.59 8.83
C THR A 154 1.17 -3.67 7.40
N TYR A 155 2.16 -2.84 7.08
CA TYR A 155 2.88 -2.92 5.81
C TYR A 155 3.82 -4.12 5.81
N PHE A 156 4.50 -4.35 6.93
CA PHE A 156 5.27 -5.56 7.19
C PHE A 156 5.47 -5.73 8.70
N ASN A 157 5.22 -6.93 9.18
CA ASN A 157 5.57 -7.39 10.51
C ASN A 157 6.42 -8.65 10.35
N PRO A 158 7.68 -8.62 10.79
CA PRO A 158 8.56 -9.77 10.69
C PRO A 158 8.17 -10.95 11.60
N GLY A 159 7.16 -10.79 12.47
CA GLY A 159 6.74 -11.87 13.35
C GLY A 159 7.71 -12.07 14.51
N THR A 160 7.94 -13.34 14.87
CA THR A 160 8.82 -13.72 15.97
C THR A 160 9.96 -14.60 15.48
N ASP A 161 11.15 -14.35 16.03
CA ASP A 161 12.34 -15.18 15.83
C ASP A 161 12.11 -16.57 16.49
N ASN A 162 11.46 -17.46 15.75
CA ASN A 162 10.99 -18.74 16.26
C ASN A 162 12.14 -19.75 16.36
N ASP A 163 13.15 -19.63 15.50
CA ASP A 163 14.32 -20.49 15.49
C ASP A 163 15.49 -19.96 16.37
N ASN A 164 15.37 -18.73 16.87
CA ASN A 164 16.33 -18.02 17.71
C ASN A 164 17.70 -17.82 17.04
N ASP A 165 17.73 -17.66 15.72
CA ASP A 165 18.96 -17.38 14.97
C ASP A 165 19.36 -15.89 14.98
N GLY A 166 18.47 -15.01 15.47
CA GLY A 166 18.66 -13.57 15.57
C GLY A 166 18.32 -12.81 14.27
N ARG A 167 17.78 -13.48 13.25
CA ARG A 167 17.48 -12.93 11.92
C ARG A 167 15.98 -12.73 11.74
N ILE A 168 15.45 -11.70 12.40
CA ILE A 168 14.03 -11.40 12.43
C ILE A 168 13.37 -11.18 11.05
N LEU A 169 14.13 -10.83 10.00
CA LEU A 169 13.57 -10.63 8.65
C LEU A 169 13.48 -11.92 7.83
N VAL A 170 14.12 -13.01 8.28
CA VAL A 170 14.08 -14.30 7.60
C VAL A 170 12.74 -14.98 7.94
N PRO A 171 12.03 -15.54 6.94
CA PRO A 171 10.73 -16.15 7.20
C PRO A 171 10.78 -17.35 8.16
N ASP A 172 10.18 -17.19 9.32
CA ASP A 172 9.87 -18.17 10.35
C ASP A 172 8.42 -18.70 10.27
N GLY A 173 7.60 -18.12 9.40
CA GLY A 173 6.24 -18.58 9.08
C GLY A 173 5.14 -17.87 9.85
N ASP A 174 5.45 -16.80 10.59
CA ASP A 174 4.48 -15.91 11.22
C ASP A 174 4.57 -14.45 10.70
N GLU A 175 5.28 -14.24 9.58
CA GLU A 175 5.40 -12.95 8.93
C GLU A 175 4.06 -12.53 8.33
N ILE A 176 3.75 -11.24 8.47
CA ILE A 176 2.53 -10.65 7.91
C ILE A 176 2.94 -9.41 7.16
N GLY A 177 2.64 -9.35 5.86
CA GLY A 177 2.96 -8.22 5.01
C GLY A 177 1.77 -7.77 4.19
N LEU A 178 1.81 -6.52 3.75
CA LEU A 178 0.87 -5.95 2.77
C LEU A 178 -0.61 -6.01 3.20
N THR A 179 -0.92 -6.09 4.50
CA THR A 179 -2.31 -6.09 5.01
C THR A 179 -2.83 -4.68 5.30
N GLY A 180 -1.99 -3.66 5.11
CA GLY A 180 -2.29 -2.29 5.49
C GLY A 180 -1.04 -1.44 5.66
N ARG A 181 -1.15 -0.41 6.50
CA ARG A 181 0.00 0.29 7.09
C ARG A 181 -0.37 0.88 8.43
N THR A 182 0.56 0.86 9.37
CA THR A 182 0.53 1.69 10.56
C THR A 182 1.26 3.02 10.30
N LEU A 183 1.09 4.00 11.18
CA LEU A 183 1.85 5.25 11.11
C LEU A 183 3.35 5.06 11.37
N ARG A 184 3.74 3.93 11.98
CA ARG A 184 5.12 3.60 12.31
C ARG A 184 5.83 2.80 11.22
N ASP A 185 5.10 2.35 10.21
CA ASP A 185 5.67 1.48 9.20
C ASP A 185 6.56 2.29 8.27
N ASP A 186 7.81 1.86 8.15
CA ASP A 186 8.74 2.40 7.16
C ASP A 186 8.46 1.76 5.79
N VAL A 187 7.47 2.33 5.11
CA VAL A 187 6.99 1.80 3.82
C VAL A 187 8.12 1.75 2.79
N ILE A 188 9.04 2.72 2.78
CA ILE A 188 10.07 2.80 1.76
C ILE A 188 11.14 1.75 2.00
N ASP A 189 11.64 1.62 3.22
CA ASP A 189 12.66 0.60 3.55
C ASP A 189 12.11 -0.81 3.29
N ILE A 190 10.89 -1.11 3.73
CA ILE A 190 10.26 -2.40 3.46
C ILE A 190 10.05 -2.62 1.96
N SER A 191 9.61 -1.60 1.21
CA SER A 191 9.46 -1.72 -0.26
C SER A 191 10.80 -2.06 -0.91
N LEU A 192 11.88 -1.40 -0.49
CA LEU A 192 13.22 -1.62 -1.00
C LEU A 192 13.75 -3.02 -0.63
N ILE A 193 13.48 -3.49 0.59
CA ILE A 193 13.80 -4.86 1.01
C ILE A 193 13.03 -5.89 0.17
N LEU A 194 11.74 -5.66 -0.11
CA LEU A 194 10.94 -6.57 -0.95
C LEU A 194 11.46 -6.65 -2.40
N LEU A 195 12.08 -5.59 -2.91
CA LEU A 195 12.59 -5.52 -4.28
C LEU A 195 14.04 -5.99 -4.41
N PHE A 196 14.88 -5.74 -3.40
CA PHE A 196 16.34 -5.90 -3.48
C PHE A 196 16.94 -6.70 -2.32
N GLY A 197 16.23 -6.86 -1.21
CA GLY A 197 16.74 -7.51 0.00
C GLY A 197 16.81 -9.04 -0.10
N GLY A 198 16.11 -9.62 -1.06
CA GLY A 198 16.12 -11.06 -1.27
C GLY A 198 15.42 -11.83 -0.14
N ALA A 199 15.74 -13.12 -0.01
CA ALA A 199 15.04 -14.02 0.92
C ALA A 199 15.36 -13.69 2.39
N GLU A 200 16.53 -13.11 2.62
CA GLU A 200 17.03 -12.77 3.95
C GLU A 200 16.86 -11.28 4.30
N GLY A 201 16.39 -10.49 3.33
CA GLY A 201 16.14 -9.05 3.48
C GLY A 201 17.39 -8.18 3.50
N ASP A 202 18.59 -8.76 3.46
CA ASP A 202 19.85 -8.05 3.64
C ASP A 202 20.75 -8.05 2.39
N ARG A 203 20.39 -8.74 1.29
CA ARG A 203 21.24 -9.03 0.12
C ARG A 203 21.97 -7.80 -0.45
N PHE A 204 21.37 -6.61 -0.42
CA PHE A 204 21.97 -5.33 -0.84
C PHE A 204 21.80 -4.23 0.22
N SER A 205 22.21 -4.53 1.45
CA SER A 205 22.05 -3.64 2.61
C SER A 205 23.29 -2.77 2.92
N GLY A 206 24.30 -2.82 2.07
CA GLY A 206 25.57 -2.12 2.30
C GLY A 206 26.59 -2.97 3.05
N GLN A 207 26.61 -4.29 2.81
CA GLN A 207 27.49 -5.20 3.53
C GLN A 207 28.97 -4.92 3.23
N ASP A 208 29.76 -5.03 4.29
CA ASP A 208 31.22 -5.04 4.27
C ASP A 208 31.67 -6.50 4.15
N LEU A 209 32.19 -6.88 2.98
CA LEU A 209 32.55 -8.26 2.65
C LEU A 209 33.97 -8.60 3.11
N ASP A 210 34.84 -7.61 3.27
CA ASP A 210 36.25 -7.81 3.65
C ASP A 210 36.60 -7.41 5.10
N GLY A 211 35.65 -6.80 5.81
CA GLY A 211 35.74 -6.43 7.22
C GLY A 211 36.61 -5.20 7.46
N ASP A 212 36.85 -4.37 6.45
CA ASP A 212 37.67 -3.16 6.57
C ASP A 212 36.90 -1.94 7.13
N GLY A 213 35.60 -2.09 7.36
CA GLY A 213 34.70 -1.06 7.84
C GLY A 213 34.13 -0.14 6.75
N MET A 214 34.43 -0.41 5.48
CA MET A 214 33.82 0.23 4.32
C MET A 214 32.79 -0.71 3.67
N GLN A 215 31.76 -0.12 3.07
CA GLN A 215 30.71 -0.90 2.42
C GLN A 215 31.20 -1.31 1.02
N ASP A 216 31.22 -2.62 0.76
CA ASP A 216 31.58 -3.17 -0.55
C ASP A 216 30.37 -3.24 -1.49
N LEU A 217 29.19 -3.49 -0.92
CA LEU A 217 27.93 -3.54 -1.64
C LEU A 217 27.16 -2.22 -1.48
N PRO A 218 26.31 -1.84 -2.46
CA PRO A 218 25.45 -0.69 -2.27
C PRO A 218 24.33 -1.00 -1.28
N ARG A 219 23.81 0.07 -0.69
CA ARG A 219 22.63 0.04 0.17
C ARG A 219 21.38 0.36 -0.66
N LEU A 220 20.74 -0.69 -1.16
CA LEU A 220 19.50 -0.63 -1.94
C LEU A 220 18.27 -1.05 -1.15
N THR A 221 18.42 -1.48 0.10
CA THR A 221 17.32 -1.89 0.99
C THR A 221 16.85 -0.81 1.96
N SER A 222 17.45 0.39 1.94
CA SER A 222 17.04 1.48 2.80
C SER A 222 17.27 2.84 2.14
N ASP A 223 16.34 3.77 2.33
CA ASP A 223 16.48 5.16 1.88
C ASP A 223 17.28 6.03 2.88
N GLY A 224 17.56 5.49 4.07
CA GLY A 224 18.30 6.15 5.15
C GLY A 224 17.51 7.24 5.87
N VAL A 225 16.19 7.27 5.73
CA VAL A 225 15.30 8.26 6.36
C VAL A 225 14.42 7.55 7.38
N SER A 226 14.74 7.72 8.65
CA SER A 226 13.89 7.22 9.74
C SER A 226 12.63 8.08 9.92
N LEU A 227 11.57 7.49 10.48
CA LEU A 227 10.43 8.24 10.99
C LEU A 227 10.86 9.31 12.01
N THR A 228 10.63 10.58 11.68
CA THR A 228 10.90 11.73 12.58
C THR A 228 9.65 12.28 13.27
N ALA A 229 8.46 11.93 12.78
CA ALA A 229 7.21 12.45 13.33
C ALA A 229 6.83 11.80 14.67
N ASP A 230 6.41 12.62 15.64
CA ASP A 230 5.80 12.15 16.89
C ASP A 230 4.40 11.60 16.62
N ILE A 231 4.23 10.29 16.87
CA ILE A 231 2.94 9.61 16.72
C ILE A 231 2.22 9.58 18.07
N SER A 232 1.05 10.21 18.12
CA SER A 232 0.19 10.28 19.29
C SER A 232 -0.84 9.15 19.30
N ALA A 233 -1.23 8.71 20.50
CA ALA A 233 -2.38 7.83 20.68
C ALA A 233 -3.72 8.62 20.68
N ASP A 234 -3.65 9.94 20.85
CA ASP A 234 -4.79 10.85 20.86
C ASP A 234 -4.80 11.72 19.60
N PHE A 235 -5.98 12.04 19.08
CA PHE A 235 -6.13 12.89 17.89
C PHE A 235 -5.66 14.34 18.16
N PRO A 236 -4.92 14.97 17.23
CA PRO A 236 -4.43 14.43 15.96
C PRO A 236 -3.30 13.40 16.16
N TYR A 237 -3.42 12.25 15.48
CA TYR A 237 -2.53 11.09 15.67
C TYR A 237 -1.08 11.31 15.19
N ILE A 238 -0.82 12.40 14.49
CA ILE A 238 0.50 12.80 14.00
C ILE A 238 0.76 14.23 14.47
N GLY A 239 1.96 14.48 15.02
CA GLY A 239 2.43 15.82 15.36
C GLY A 239 2.52 16.74 14.14
N ALA A 240 2.78 18.03 14.38
CA ALA A 240 3.02 18.96 13.28
C ALA A 240 4.22 18.48 12.45
N PRO A 241 4.16 18.57 11.09
CA PRO A 241 5.31 18.26 10.26
C PRO A 241 6.48 19.21 10.61
N GLU A 242 7.70 18.66 10.64
CA GLU A 242 8.95 19.41 10.90
C GLU A 242 9.34 20.34 9.75
#